data_AF-D0YYR9-F1
#
_entry.id   AF-D0YYR9-F1
#
_cell.length_a   1.000
_cell.length_b   1.000
_cell.length_c   1.000
_cell.angle_alpha   90.00
_cell.angle_beta   90.00
_cell.angle_gamma   90.00
#
_symmetry.space_group_name_H-M   'P 1'
#
loop_
_entity.id
_entity.type
_entity.pdbx_description
1 polymer ?
#
loop_
_entity_poly.entity_id
_entity_poly.type
_entity_poly.pdbx_seq_one_letter_code
_entity_poly.pdbx_strand_id
1 'polypeptide(L)'
;MNSNNMRKLALGLLVGAATQLVAVPAFADSQLDRLERMLDARNQMMLDMQRQLDQISTDVDDLRGKVERNSYDLKQMLERQRELYREVDTLSSQQAQQAKETKATNTDAKENQESYSSNLDENQAYEKAVNLILKEKDYQGATKAFNDFIATYPKSVYAPNAHYWLGQLYFAQGQMKAADEHFTAVVAAKDSSKRADALLKLGAIAQKANDNAKATQYYQQVVKEFPSSTTATQAQAALNKLGQ
;
A
#
# COMPACT_ATOMS: atom_id res chain seq x y z
N MET A 1 18.78 -16.41 -56.23
CA MET A 1 18.28 -15.09 -56.69
C MET A 1 18.94 -14.03 -55.83
N ASN A 2 20.24 -13.83 -56.02
CA ASN A 2 20.92 -12.87 -56.89
C ASN A 2 20.91 -11.42 -56.36
N SER A 3 22.05 -11.06 -55.79
CA SER A 3 22.60 -9.73 -55.53
C SER A 3 22.43 -8.77 -56.70
N ASN A 4 22.29 -7.48 -56.44
CA ASN A 4 23.13 -6.49 -57.13
C ASN A 4 23.13 -5.12 -56.43
N ASN A 5 24.28 -4.82 -55.83
CA ASN A 5 24.70 -3.48 -55.46
C ASN A 5 25.52 -2.84 -56.59
N MET A 6 25.36 -1.52 -56.71
CA MET A 6 26.28 -0.51 -57.28
C MET A 6 26.51 -0.44 -58.79
N ARG A 7 26.31 0.77 -59.34
CA ARG A 7 27.37 1.48 -60.08
C ARG A 7 27.17 3.00 -60.06
N LYS A 8 28.31 3.69 -59.91
CA LYS A 8 28.56 5.13 -59.71
C LYS A 8 28.51 5.91 -61.03
N LEU A 9 28.24 7.23 -60.97
CA LEU A 9 28.73 8.33 -61.85
C LEU A 9 28.15 9.65 -61.28
N ALA A 10 28.88 10.54 -60.59
CA ALA A 10 29.98 11.44 -60.97
C ALA A 10 29.56 12.73 -61.72
N LEU A 11 29.78 13.87 -61.01
CA LEU A 11 30.19 15.22 -61.45
C LEU A 11 29.28 16.09 -62.36
N GLY A 12 29.14 17.37 -61.98
CA GLY A 12 29.04 18.46 -62.97
C GLY A 12 28.23 19.71 -62.61
N LEU A 13 28.76 20.53 -61.70
CA LEU A 13 28.86 22.00 -61.74
C LEU A 13 27.85 22.90 -62.53
N LEU A 14 27.35 23.92 -61.80
CA LEU A 14 27.38 25.37 -62.11
C LEU A 14 26.14 26.08 -62.74
N VAL A 15 25.43 26.80 -61.85
CA VAL A 15 24.90 28.20 -61.92
C VAL A 15 23.77 28.57 -62.88
N GLY A 16 22.72 29.17 -62.31
CA GLY A 16 21.75 29.99 -63.03
C GLY A 16 20.57 30.47 -62.16
N ALA A 17 20.76 31.62 -61.51
CA ALA A 17 19.80 32.55 -60.89
C ALA A 17 18.29 32.24 -60.92
N ALA A 18 17.66 32.32 -59.74
CA ALA A 18 16.55 33.24 -59.48
C ALA A 18 16.22 33.23 -57.99
N THR A 19 16.50 34.35 -57.30
CA THR A 19 15.94 34.64 -55.99
C THR A 19 14.42 34.77 -56.11
N GLN A 20 13.71 33.69 -55.79
CA GLN A 20 12.32 33.80 -55.35
C GLN A 20 12.33 33.80 -53.83
N LEU A 21 11.99 34.96 -53.26
CA LEU A 21 11.55 35.11 -51.88
C LEU A 21 10.34 34.20 -51.67
N VAL A 22 10.57 32.95 -51.29
CA VAL A 22 9.56 32.18 -50.57
C VAL A 22 9.77 32.52 -49.11
N ALA A 23 9.02 33.53 -48.65
CA ALA A 23 8.77 33.65 -47.24
C ALA A 23 8.16 32.32 -46.77
N VAL A 24 8.92 31.54 -45.99
CA VAL A 24 8.38 30.46 -45.17
C VAL A 24 8.34 30.99 -43.73
N PRO A 25 7.39 31.88 -43.36
CA PRO A 25 7.15 32.09 -41.95
C PRO A 25 6.24 30.96 -41.45
N ALA A 26 6.47 30.54 -40.20
CA ALA A 26 5.54 29.78 -39.34
C ALA A 26 5.62 28.24 -39.27
N PHE A 27 6.27 27.50 -40.18
CA PHE A 27 6.31 26.02 -40.04
C PHE A 27 7.49 25.48 -39.20
N ALA A 28 8.68 26.10 -39.27
CA ALA A 28 9.84 25.66 -38.48
C ALA A 28 9.70 26.01 -36.98
N ASP A 29 9.21 27.21 -36.66
CA ASP A 29 8.92 27.62 -35.29
C ASP A 29 7.88 26.73 -34.64
N SER A 30 6.85 26.31 -35.39
CA SER A 30 5.80 25.41 -34.86
C SER A 30 6.31 24.02 -34.47
N GLN A 31 7.36 23.50 -35.12
CA GLN A 31 7.97 22.22 -34.77
C GLN A 31 8.89 22.33 -33.57
N LEU A 32 9.66 23.43 -33.48
CA LEU A 32 10.49 23.76 -32.32
C LEU A 32 9.64 23.95 -31.06
N ASP A 33 8.58 24.74 -31.15
CA ASP A 33 7.61 24.95 -30.07
C ASP A 33 6.95 23.64 -29.60
N ARG A 34 6.71 22.71 -30.52
CA ARG A 34 6.11 21.41 -30.21
C ARG A 34 7.13 20.46 -29.56
N LEU A 35 8.39 20.55 -29.98
CA LEU A 35 9.50 19.79 -29.40
C LEU A 35 9.78 20.27 -27.97
N GLU A 36 9.79 21.58 -27.76
CA GLU A 36 9.98 22.22 -26.46
C GLU A 36 8.86 21.81 -25.49
N ARG A 37 7.60 21.93 -25.91
CA ARG A 37 6.45 21.46 -25.09
C ARG A 37 6.51 19.97 -24.78
N MET A 38 6.99 19.15 -25.70
CA MET A 38 7.11 17.70 -25.49
C MET A 38 8.27 17.36 -24.55
N LEU A 39 9.38 18.10 -24.61
CA LEU A 39 10.49 18.00 -23.66
C LEU A 39 10.06 18.46 -22.26
N ASP A 40 9.30 19.55 -22.16
CA ASP A 40 8.74 20.04 -20.91
C ASP A 40 7.74 19.05 -20.32
N ALA A 41 6.82 18.52 -21.12
CA ALA A 41 5.89 17.48 -20.68
C ALA A 41 6.62 16.22 -20.21
N ARG A 42 7.70 15.83 -20.90
CA ARG A 42 8.54 14.68 -20.49
C ARG A 42 9.28 14.96 -19.18
N ASN A 43 9.83 16.16 -19.02
CA ASN A 43 10.52 16.56 -17.81
C ASN A 43 9.54 16.63 -16.63
N GLN A 44 8.35 17.19 -16.83
CA GLN A 44 7.28 17.18 -15.84
C GLN A 44 6.84 15.77 -15.47
N MET A 45 6.66 14.89 -16.45
CA MET A 45 6.34 13.49 -16.21
C MET A 45 7.43 12.75 -15.42
N MET A 46 8.72 13.01 -15.72
CA MET A 46 9.82 12.44 -14.93
C MET A 46 9.83 12.96 -13.49
N LEU A 47 9.52 14.25 -13.28
CA LEU A 47 9.42 14.81 -11.93
C LEU A 47 8.26 14.20 -11.15
N ASP A 48 7.12 13.99 -11.80
CA ASP A 48 5.95 13.39 -11.15
C ASP A 48 6.19 11.91 -10.82
N MET A 49 6.83 11.18 -11.73
CA MET A 49 7.26 9.80 -11.50
C MET A 49 8.25 9.71 -10.34
N GLN A 50 9.19 10.65 -10.22
CA GLN A 50 10.15 10.69 -9.12
C GLN A 50 9.46 10.95 -7.78
N ARG A 51 8.53 11.92 -7.72
CA ARG A 51 7.71 12.15 -6.52
C ARG A 51 6.88 10.93 -6.13
N GLN A 52 6.36 10.21 -7.11
CA GLN A 52 5.60 8.99 -6.84
C GLN A 52 6.49 7.89 -6.26
N LEU A 53 7.72 7.73 -6.76
CA LEU A 53 8.69 6.78 -6.19
C LEU A 53 9.07 7.17 -4.76
N ASP A 54 9.28 8.45 -4.49
CA ASP A 54 9.58 8.95 -3.14
C ASP A 54 8.42 8.68 -2.16
N GLN A 55 7.19 8.92 -2.61
CA GLN A 55 6.00 8.63 -1.80
C GLN A 55 5.84 7.14 -1.55
N ILE A 56 6.05 6.29 -2.56
CA ILE A 56 5.99 4.84 -2.41
C ILE A 56 7.07 4.36 -1.44
N SER A 57 8.29 4.90 -1.54
CA SER A 57 9.37 4.57 -0.61
C SER A 57 9.00 4.94 0.82
N THR A 58 8.48 6.15 1.03
CA THR A 58 8.08 6.63 2.36
C THR A 58 6.94 5.79 2.95
N ASP A 59 5.94 5.44 2.13
CA ASP A 59 4.84 4.58 2.55
C ASP A 59 5.36 3.18 2.92
N VAL A 60 6.27 2.60 2.11
CA VAL A 60 6.87 1.29 2.40
C VAL A 60 7.68 1.33 3.71
N ASP A 61 8.39 2.41 3.99
CA ASP A 61 9.16 2.57 5.22
C ASP A 61 8.26 2.74 6.45
N ASP A 62 7.19 3.56 6.37
CA ASP A 62 6.20 3.68 7.46
C ASP A 62 5.50 2.35 7.72
N LEU A 63 5.10 1.66 6.65
CA LEU A 63 4.48 0.36 6.74
C LEU A 63 5.40 -0.65 7.38
N ARG A 64 6.65 -0.71 6.92
CA ARG A 64 7.68 -1.55 7.52
C ARG A 64 7.83 -1.25 9.01
N GLY A 65 7.91 0.01 9.41
CA GLY A 65 7.99 0.37 10.83
C GLY A 65 6.74 0.00 11.64
N LYS A 66 5.54 0.14 11.05
CA LYS A 66 4.29 -0.34 11.66
C LYS A 66 4.26 -1.87 11.76
N VAL A 67 4.78 -2.59 10.77
CA VAL A 67 4.84 -4.06 10.78
C VAL A 67 5.85 -4.56 11.78
N GLU A 68 7.05 -3.98 11.81
CA GLU A 68 8.12 -4.40 12.71
C GLU A 68 7.68 -4.21 14.17
N ARG A 69 6.99 -3.10 14.47
CA ARG A 69 6.33 -2.90 15.77
C ARG A 69 5.29 -3.98 16.03
N ASN A 70 4.37 -4.20 15.10
CA ASN A 70 3.36 -5.25 15.25
C ASN A 70 4.01 -6.64 15.46
N SER A 71 4.99 -7.02 14.66
CA SER A 71 5.70 -8.30 14.76
C SER A 71 6.47 -8.43 16.06
N TYR A 72 7.03 -7.34 16.58
CA TYR A 72 7.68 -7.30 17.86
C TYR A 72 6.68 -7.51 19.00
N ASP A 73 5.55 -6.80 18.95
CA ASP A 73 4.47 -6.95 19.93
C ASP A 73 3.90 -8.37 19.92
N LEU A 74 3.69 -8.95 18.72
CA LEU A 74 3.29 -10.35 18.52
C LEU A 74 4.30 -11.31 19.19
N LYS A 75 5.59 -11.09 18.97
CA LYS A 75 6.66 -11.95 19.52
C LYS A 75 6.71 -11.87 21.05
N GLN A 76 6.65 -10.66 21.62
CA GLN A 76 6.64 -10.49 23.07
C GLN A 76 5.43 -11.14 23.72
N MET A 77 4.25 -11.00 23.11
CA MET A 77 3.03 -11.65 23.61
C MET A 77 3.10 -13.18 23.49
N LEU A 78 3.70 -13.72 22.43
CA LEU A 78 3.95 -15.16 22.29
C LEU A 78 4.84 -15.71 23.40
N GLU A 79 5.94 -15.01 23.67
CA GLU A 79 6.86 -15.39 24.73
C GLU A 79 6.13 -15.39 26.07
N ARG A 80 5.33 -14.35 26.34
CA ARG A 80 4.50 -14.26 27.53
C ARG A 80 3.42 -15.33 27.60
N GLN A 81 2.78 -15.69 26.49
CA GLN A 81 1.77 -16.74 26.43
C GLN A 81 2.40 -18.12 26.67
N ARG A 82 3.58 -18.40 26.10
CA ARG A 82 4.34 -19.63 26.38
C ARG A 82 4.74 -19.71 27.84
N GLU A 83 5.14 -18.59 28.44
CA GLU A 83 5.43 -18.50 29.86
C GLU A 83 4.18 -18.77 30.70
N LEU A 84 3.05 -18.14 30.39
CA LEU A 84 1.76 -18.42 31.04
C LEU A 84 1.32 -19.89 30.89
N TYR A 85 1.51 -20.53 29.73
CA TYR A 85 1.18 -21.95 29.58
C TYR A 85 2.09 -22.84 30.43
N ARG A 86 3.38 -22.49 30.55
CA ARG A 86 4.30 -23.19 31.46
C ARG A 86 3.90 -22.97 32.91
N GLU A 87 3.50 -21.75 33.28
CA GLU A 87 2.99 -21.43 34.61
C GLU A 87 1.68 -22.15 34.91
N VAL A 88 0.77 -22.28 33.95
CA VAL A 88 -0.47 -23.03 34.13
C VAL A 88 -0.21 -24.54 34.22
N ASP A 89 0.77 -25.08 33.49
CA ASP A 89 1.17 -26.49 33.61
C ASP A 89 1.83 -26.75 34.98
N THR A 90 2.70 -25.85 35.44
CA THR A 90 3.28 -25.94 36.78
C THR A 90 2.22 -25.75 37.86
N LEU A 91 1.30 -24.80 37.72
CA LEU A 91 0.18 -24.58 38.64
C LEU A 91 -0.84 -25.72 38.60
N SER A 92 -1.10 -26.35 37.45
CA SER A 92 -1.99 -27.52 37.33
C SER A 92 -1.35 -28.76 37.96
N SER A 93 -0.03 -28.94 37.77
CA SER A 93 0.74 -29.98 38.46
C SER A 93 0.83 -29.75 39.97
N GLN A 94 0.81 -28.48 40.42
CA GLN A 94 0.74 -28.09 41.84
C GLN A 94 -0.71 -28.12 42.40
N GLN A 95 -1.72 -27.79 41.60
CA GLN A 95 -3.15 -27.81 41.97
C GLN A 95 -3.72 -29.23 42.01
N ALA A 96 -3.08 -30.20 41.35
CA ALA A 96 -3.29 -31.63 41.63
C ALA A 96 -2.90 -32.02 43.08
N GLN A 97 -2.22 -31.14 43.82
CA GLN A 97 -1.92 -31.28 45.25
C GLN A 97 -2.61 -30.26 46.16
N GLN A 98 -3.38 -29.29 45.65
CA GLN A 98 -4.04 -28.26 46.45
C GLN A 98 -5.38 -27.82 45.83
N ALA A 99 -6.37 -28.72 45.84
CA ALA A 99 -7.77 -28.36 45.64
C ALA A 99 -8.47 -28.15 46.99
N LYS A 100 -8.35 -26.94 47.56
CA LYS A 100 -9.34 -26.31 48.47
C LYS A 100 -8.98 -24.83 48.66
N GLU A 101 -10.01 -23.98 48.50
CA GLU A 101 -10.03 -22.50 48.71
C GLU A 101 -9.49 -21.68 47.51
N THR A 102 -10.17 -20.70 46.87
CA THR A 102 -11.42 -19.96 47.10
C THR A 102 -11.86 -19.30 45.77
N LYS A 103 -13.13 -18.86 45.69
CA LYS A 103 -13.81 -18.22 44.55
C LYS A 103 -13.71 -16.67 44.60
N ALA A 104 -13.76 -16.04 43.41
CA ALA A 104 -14.06 -14.62 43.09
C ALA A 104 -12.95 -13.57 43.42
N THR A 105 -12.66 -12.49 42.66
CA THR A 105 -13.54 -11.57 41.92
C THR A 105 -12.74 -10.64 40.97
N ASN A 106 -13.26 -10.43 39.75
CA ASN A 106 -13.33 -9.23 38.88
C ASN A 106 -12.36 -8.01 38.88
N THR A 107 -12.11 -7.58 37.64
CA THR A 107 -11.99 -6.19 37.09
C THR A 107 -10.69 -5.40 37.30
N ASP A 108 -9.85 -5.34 36.25
CA ASP A 108 -9.57 -4.12 35.46
C ASP A 108 -8.46 -4.41 34.43
N ALA A 109 -8.83 -4.50 33.14
CA ALA A 109 -7.92 -4.40 31.98
C ALA A 109 -8.74 -4.26 30.68
N LYS A 110 -9.55 -3.20 30.61
CA LYS A 110 -10.12 -2.71 29.35
C LYS A 110 -9.16 -1.67 28.76
N GLU A 111 -8.09 -2.15 28.15
CA GLU A 111 -7.26 -1.43 27.17
C GLU A 111 -6.28 -2.48 26.60
N ASN A 112 -6.26 -2.68 25.27
CA ASN A 112 -5.49 -3.70 24.51
C ASN A 112 -6.07 -5.12 24.38
N GLN A 113 -7.38 -5.26 24.11
CA GLN A 113 -7.97 -6.55 23.69
C GLN A 113 -7.89 -6.85 22.18
N GLU A 114 -7.03 -6.17 21.39
CA GLU A 114 -6.97 -6.39 19.93
C GLU A 114 -5.85 -7.31 19.43
N SER A 115 -4.80 -7.58 20.20
CA SER A 115 -3.49 -7.70 19.53
C SER A 115 -2.94 -9.11 19.27
N TYR A 116 -3.62 -10.20 19.69
CA TYR A 116 -3.10 -11.56 19.47
C TYR A 116 -4.15 -12.67 19.50
N SER A 117 -4.00 -13.71 18.66
CA SER A 117 -4.91 -14.86 18.70
C SER A 117 -4.46 -15.95 19.66
N SER A 118 -5.40 -16.61 20.31
CA SER A 118 -5.13 -17.81 21.13
C SER A 118 -4.73 -19.03 20.29
N ASN A 119 -4.89 -18.98 18.97
CA ASN A 119 -4.57 -20.09 18.07
C ASN A 119 -3.14 -19.98 17.51
N LEU A 120 -2.26 -20.89 17.91
CA LEU A 120 -0.86 -20.90 17.50
C LEU A 120 -0.67 -21.00 15.97
N ASP A 121 -1.55 -21.75 15.28
CA ASP A 121 -1.42 -21.99 13.84
C ASP A 121 -1.75 -20.74 13.03
N GLU A 122 -2.76 -19.95 13.43
CA GLU A 122 -3.04 -18.69 12.74
C GLU A 122 -1.93 -17.66 12.99
N ASN A 123 -1.38 -17.65 14.19
CA ASN A 123 -0.28 -16.75 14.52
C ASN A 123 0.97 -17.01 13.66
N GLN A 124 1.35 -18.29 13.53
CA GLN A 124 2.47 -18.70 12.68
C GLN A 124 2.19 -18.41 11.21
N ALA A 125 0.96 -18.66 10.73
CA ALA A 125 0.57 -18.37 9.36
C ALA A 125 0.66 -16.86 9.05
N TYR A 126 0.17 -16.01 9.96
CA TYR A 126 0.23 -14.56 9.82
C TYR A 126 1.69 -14.06 9.87
N GLU A 127 2.50 -14.52 10.82
CA GLU A 127 3.91 -14.13 10.92
C GLU A 127 4.70 -14.53 9.66
N LYS A 128 4.46 -15.75 9.15
CA LYS A 128 5.08 -16.21 7.91
C LYS A 128 4.71 -15.31 6.72
N ALA A 129 3.43 -14.95 6.58
CA ALA A 129 2.98 -14.06 5.52
C ALA A 129 3.62 -12.66 5.62
N VAL A 130 3.75 -12.14 6.84
CA VAL A 130 4.42 -10.86 7.11
C VAL A 130 5.93 -10.91 6.79
N ASN A 131 6.62 -11.99 7.16
CA ASN A 131 8.05 -12.18 6.91
C ASN A 131 8.37 -12.17 5.40
N LEU A 132 7.47 -12.69 4.56
CA LEU A 132 7.61 -12.64 3.10
C LEU A 132 7.71 -11.20 2.59
N ILE A 133 6.96 -10.26 3.17
CA ILE A 133 7.04 -8.84 2.81
C ILE A 133 8.35 -8.21 3.33
N LEU A 134 8.63 -8.39 4.62
CA LEU A 134 9.66 -7.60 5.30
C LEU A 134 11.08 -8.09 5.08
N LYS A 135 11.27 -9.42 5.10
CA LYS A 135 12.58 -10.06 5.09
C LYS A 135 12.94 -10.52 3.70
N GLU A 136 12.00 -11.16 3.04
CA GLU A 136 12.23 -11.83 1.76
C GLU A 136 11.90 -10.92 0.57
N LYS A 137 11.09 -9.88 0.79
CA LYS A 137 10.53 -8.99 -0.26
C LYS A 137 9.79 -9.77 -1.36
N ASP A 138 9.30 -10.95 -1.03
CA ASP A 138 8.48 -11.79 -1.91
C ASP A 138 7.02 -11.33 -1.81
N TYR A 139 6.69 -10.28 -2.55
CA TYR A 139 5.35 -9.70 -2.56
C TYR A 139 4.31 -10.64 -3.18
N GLN A 140 4.70 -11.51 -4.12
CA GLN A 140 3.80 -12.48 -4.73
C GLN A 140 3.50 -13.62 -3.76
N GLY A 141 4.54 -14.18 -3.11
CA GLY A 141 4.38 -15.17 -2.05
C GLY A 141 3.57 -14.61 -0.87
N ALA A 142 3.82 -13.37 -0.46
CA ALA A 142 3.04 -12.70 0.57
C ALA A 142 1.56 -12.57 0.18
N THR A 143 1.27 -12.16 -1.06
CA THR A 143 -0.10 -12.07 -1.58
C THR A 143 -0.81 -13.43 -1.49
N LYS A 144 -0.13 -14.51 -1.90
CA LYS A 144 -0.68 -15.86 -1.77
C LYS A 144 -0.91 -16.24 -0.30
N ALA A 145 0.09 -16.02 0.55
CA ALA A 145 0.03 -16.39 1.97
C ALA A 145 -1.08 -15.66 2.72
N PHE A 146 -1.30 -14.36 2.45
CA PHE A 146 -2.41 -13.63 3.07
C PHE A 146 -3.78 -14.05 2.53
N ASN A 147 -3.90 -14.39 1.25
CA ASN A 147 -5.14 -14.95 0.71
C ASN A 147 -5.47 -16.31 1.36
N ASP A 148 -4.48 -17.19 1.48
CA ASP A 148 -4.63 -18.48 2.17
C ASP A 148 -5.01 -18.25 3.65
N PHE A 149 -4.40 -17.24 4.31
CA PHE A 149 -4.68 -16.87 5.69
C PHE A 149 -6.14 -16.44 5.89
N ILE A 150 -6.67 -15.51 5.08
CA ILE A 150 -8.06 -15.04 5.23
C ILE A 150 -9.09 -16.12 4.86
N ALA A 151 -8.73 -17.04 3.95
CA ALA A 151 -9.58 -18.18 3.61
C ALA A 151 -9.64 -19.21 4.75
N THR A 152 -8.51 -19.44 5.43
CA THR A 152 -8.41 -20.40 6.54
C THR A 152 -8.93 -19.83 7.85
N TYR A 153 -8.68 -18.54 8.11
CA TYR A 153 -8.98 -17.86 9.38
C TYR A 153 -9.81 -16.58 9.16
N PRO A 154 -11.03 -16.67 8.57
CA PRO A 154 -11.83 -15.50 8.22
C PRO A 154 -12.33 -14.69 9.44
N LYS A 155 -12.27 -15.27 10.63
CA LYS A 155 -12.65 -14.63 11.91
C LYS A 155 -11.45 -14.32 12.81
N SER A 156 -10.23 -14.45 12.29
CA SER A 156 -9.01 -14.13 13.06
C SER A 156 -9.01 -12.68 13.48
N VAL A 157 -8.43 -12.41 14.66
CA VAL A 157 -8.12 -11.04 15.11
C VAL A 157 -7.18 -10.32 14.13
N TYR A 158 -6.39 -11.05 13.33
CA TYR A 158 -5.54 -10.47 12.29
C TYR A 158 -6.24 -10.28 10.95
N ALA A 159 -7.48 -10.74 10.78
CA ALA A 159 -8.17 -10.66 9.49
C ALA A 159 -8.20 -9.21 8.94
N PRO A 160 -8.54 -8.16 9.73
CA PRO A 160 -8.48 -6.79 9.22
C PRO A 160 -7.07 -6.36 8.80
N ASN A 161 -6.03 -6.81 9.51
CA ASN A 161 -4.65 -6.51 9.15
C ASN A 161 -4.19 -7.28 7.90
N ALA A 162 -4.61 -8.54 7.73
CA ALA A 162 -4.33 -9.35 6.54
C ALA A 162 -5.00 -8.75 5.30
N HIS A 163 -6.27 -8.31 5.41
CA HIS A 163 -6.93 -7.53 4.37
C HIS A 163 -6.18 -6.23 4.08
N TYR A 164 -5.69 -5.52 5.10
CA TYR A 164 -4.89 -4.32 4.89
C TYR A 164 -3.61 -4.62 4.09
N TRP A 165 -2.87 -5.70 4.40
CA TRP A 165 -1.70 -6.13 3.62
C TRP A 165 -2.04 -6.42 2.17
N LEU A 166 -3.09 -7.20 1.93
CA LEU A 166 -3.54 -7.50 0.56
C LEU A 166 -3.93 -6.23 -0.19
N GLY A 167 -4.67 -5.32 0.43
CA GLY A 167 -5.03 -4.03 -0.16
C GLY A 167 -3.80 -3.25 -0.64
N GLN A 168 -2.75 -3.20 0.18
CA GLN A 168 -1.51 -2.52 -0.18
C GLN A 168 -0.70 -3.22 -1.26
N LEU A 169 -0.60 -4.54 -1.20
CA LEU A 169 0.09 -5.35 -2.22
C LEU A 169 -0.59 -5.16 -3.58
N TYR A 170 -1.92 -5.23 -3.63
CA TYR A 170 -2.69 -5.01 -4.85
C TYR A 170 -2.62 -3.56 -5.34
N PHE A 171 -2.66 -2.59 -4.43
CA PHE A 171 -2.50 -1.18 -4.77
C PHE A 171 -1.13 -0.92 -5.43
N ALA A 172 -0.05 -1.46 -4.86
CA ALA A 172 1.30 -1.33 -5.40
C ALA A 172 1.45 -2.01 -6.79
N GLN A 173 0.71 -3.09 -7.03
CA GLN A 173 0.67 -3.80 -8.32
C GLN A 173 -0.23 -3.13 -9.38
N GLY A 174 -0.89 -2.01 -9.05
CA GLY A 174 -1.83 -1.35 -9.96
C GLY A 174 -3.20 -2.03 -10.03
N GLN A 175 -3.46 -3.07 -9.24
CA GLN A 175 -4.71 -3.82 -9.21
C GLN A 175 -5.74 -3.12 -8.32
N MET A 176 -6.19 -1.94 -8.77
CA MET A 176 -7.04 -1.03 -7.98
C MET A 176 -8.35 -1.66 -7.51
N LYS A 177 -8.98 -2.52 -8.33
CA LYS A 177 -10.23 -3.19 -7.95
C LYS A 177 -10.03 -4.16 -6.77
N ALA A 178 -9.00 -5.00 -6.83
CA ALA A 178 -8.67 -5.91 -5.74
C ALA A 178 -8.27 -5.12 -4.48
N ALA A 179 -7.51 -4.03 -4.65
CA ALA A 179 -7.18 -3.15 -3.55
C ALA A 179 -8.41 -2.55 -2.86
N ASP A 180 -9.39 -2.05 -3.63
CA ASP A 180 -10.66 -1.51 -3.12
C ASP A 180 -11.44 -2.56 -2.31
N GLU A 181 -11.57 -3.79 -2.83
CA GLU A 181 -12.23 -4.90 -2.15
C GLU A 181 -11.59 -5.19 -0.78
N HIS A 182 -10.26 -5.27 -0.72
CA HIS A 182 -9.56 -5.57 0.51
C HIS A 182 -9.58 -4.41 1.51
N PHE A 183 -9.38 -3.16 1.09
CA PHE A 183 -9.50 -2.02 2.01
C PHE A 183 -10.93 -1.84 2.52
N THR A 184 -11.95 -2.11 1.70
CA THR A 184 -13.35 -2.09 2.13
C THR A 184 -13.61 -3.10 3.26
N ALA A 185 -13.01 -4.29 3.18
CA ALA A 185 -13.09 -5.28 4.26
C ALA A 185 -12.45 -4.77 5.56
N VAL A 186 -11.34 -4.03 5.50
CA VAL A 186 -10.75 -3.38 6.69
C VAL A 186 -11.69 -2.34 7.28
N VAL A 187 -12.34 -1.53 6.44
CA VAL A 187 -13.27 -0.47 6.89
C VAL A 187 -14.53 -1.03 7.55
N ALA A 188 -14.96 -2.22 7.13
CA ALA A 188 -16.07 -2.93 7.75
C ALA A 188 -15.77 -3.35 9.21
N ALA A 189 -14.50 -3.61 9.54
CA ALA A 189 -14.04 -3.83 10.90
C ALA A 189 -13.85 -2.47 11.63
N LYS A 190 -14.90 -2.02 12.33
CA LYS A 190 -14.97 -0.66 12.91
C LYS A 190 -13.93 -0.38 13.99
N ASP A 191 -13.50 -1.40 14.71
CA ASP A 191 -12.51 -1.39 15.77
C ASP A 191 -11.07 -1.38 15.23
N SER A 192 -10.84 -1.95 14.05
CA SER A 192 -9.52 -2.06 13.43
C SER A 192 -8.69 -0.78 13.48
N SER A 193 -7.49 -0.87 14.08
CA SER A 193 -6.47 0.17 14.05
C SER A 193 -6.02 0.60 12.64
N LYS A 194 -6.30 -0.20 11.60
CA LYS A 194 -5.98 0.10 10.19
C LYS A 194 -7.11 0.79 9.44
N ARG A 195 -8.25 1.01 10.09
CA ARG A 195 -9.44 1.56 9.43
C ARG A 195 -9.23 2.96 8.88
N ALA A 196 -8.55 3.84 9.62
CA ALA A 196 -8.24 5.19 9.14
C ALA A 196 -7.39 5.14 7.85
N ASP A 197 -6.31 4.36 7.87
CA ASP A 197 -5.39 4.21 6.74
C ASP A 197 -6.10 3.57 5.53
N ALA A 198 -6.97 2.58 5.76
CA ALA A 198 -7.76 1.95 4.71
C ALA A 198 -8.76 2.91 4.05
N LEU A 199 -9.47 3.74 4.84
CA LEU A 199 -10.34 4.80 4.31
C LEU A 199 -9.57 5.80 3.45
N LEU A 200 -8.38 6.22 3.88
CA LEU A 200 -7.52 7.10 3.10
C LEU A 200 -7.12 6.45 1.77
N LYS A 201 -6.73 5.17 1.77
CA LYS A 201 -6.38 4.43 0.55
C LYS A 201 -7.58 4.26 -0.38
N LEU A 202 -8.79 4.01 0.13
CA LEU A 202 -10.02 3.98 -0.66
C LEU A 202 -10.31 5.33 -1.32
N GLY A 203 -10.12 6.43 -0.60
CA GLY A 203 -10.22 7.78 -1.17
C GLY A 203 -9.24 7.98 -2.33
N ALA A 204 -7.99 7.52 -2.18
CA ALA A 204 -6.97 7.60 -3.23
C ALA A 204 -7.30 6.73 -4.45
N ILE A 205 -7.87 5.54 -4.23
CA ILE A 205 -8.35 4.66 -5.31
C ILE A 205 -9.49 5.33 -6.08
N ALA A 206 -10.49 5.88 -5.37
CA ALA A 206 -11.61 6.58 -5.98
C ALA A 206 -11.15 7.79 -6.80
N GLN A 207 -10.20 8.58 -6.27
CA GLN A 207 -9.61 9.70 -7.00
C GLN A 207 -8.89 9.24 -8.27
N LYS A 208 -8.11 8.15 -8.23
CA LYS A 208 -7.47 7.57 -9.42
C LYS A 208 -8.49 7.08 -10.46
N ALA A 209 -9.69 6.69 -10.01
CA ALA A 209 -10.80 6.33 -10.88
C ALA A 209 -11.58 7.57 -11.40
N ASN A 210 -11.15 8.79 -11.07
CA ASN A 210 -11.86 10.06 -11.33
C ASN A 210 -13.24 10.17 -10.65
N ASP A 211 -13.50 9.34 -9.63
CA ASP A 211 -14.70 9.44 -8.80
C ASP A 211 -14.41 10.35 -7.60
N ASN A 212 -14.34 11.65 -7.89
CA ASN A 212 -14.04 12.67 -6.87
C ASN A 212 -15.11 12.74 -5.78
N ALA A 213 -16.37 12.42 -6.11
CA ALA A 213 -17.46 12.40 -5.14
C ALA A 213 -17.21 11.31 -4.07
N LYS A 214 -16.90 10.08 -4.51
CA LYS A 214 -16.58 8.97 -3.60
C LYS A 214 -15.27 9.22 -2.86
N ALA A 215 -14.26 9.82 -3.52
CA ALA A 215 -13.01 10.20 -2.86
C ALA A 215 -13.25 11.20 -1.70
N THR A 216 -14.02 12.26 -1.95
CA THR A 216 -14.41 13.24 -0.94
C THR A 216 -15.12 12.59 0.25
N GLN A 217 -16.05 11.65 -0.01
CA GLN A 217 -16.75 10.93 1.05
C GLN A 217 -15.79 10.18 1.98
N TYR A 218 -14.85 9.40 1.41
CA TYR A 218 -13.88 8.66 2.21
C TYR A 218 -12.95 9.57 3.01
N TYR A 219 -12.43 10.64 2.40
CA TYR A 219 -11.55 11.56 3.11
C TYR A 219 -12.26 12.33 4.24
N GLN A 220 -13.50 12.78 4.00
CA GLN A 220 -14.32 13.40 5.06
C GLN A 220 -14.57 12.41 6.20
N GLN A 221 -14.78 11.14 5.88
CA GLN A 221 -14.95 10.10 6.89
C GLN A 221 -13.70 9.94 7.76
N VAL A 222 -12.49 9.95 7.18
CA VAL A 222 -11.24 9.93 7.95
C VAL A 222 -11.16 11.13 8.89
N VAL A 223 -11.38 12.35 8.40
CA VAL A 223 -11.30 13.58 9.20
C VAL A 223 -12.33 13.57 10.34
N LYS A 224 -13.54 13.07 10.07
CA LYS A 224 -14.62 13.00 11.06
C LYS A 224 -14.37 11.95 12.14
N GLU A 225 -13.92 10.76 11.75
CA GLU A 225 -13.79 9.63 12.67
C GLU A 225 -12.43 9.56 13.38
N PHE A 226 -11.38 10.14 12.78
CA PHE A 226 -10.01 10.10 13.31
C PHE A 226 -9.34 11.49 13.36
N PRO A 227 -10.00 12.54 13.91
CA PRO A 227 -9.62 13.94 13.74
C PRO A 227 -8.21 14.32 14.23
N SER A 228 -7.64 13.58 15.18
CA SER A 228 -6.31 13.82 15.74
C SER A 228 -5.20 12.99 15.10
N SER A 229 -5.52 12.15 14.11
CA SER A 229 -4.55 11.26 13.45
C SER A 229 -3.75 11.96 12.36
N THR A 230 -2.52 11.51 12.11
CA THR A 230 -1.75 11.90 10.92
C THR A 230 -2.51 11.62 9.63
N THR A 231 -3.28 10.52 9.59
CA THR A 231 -4.12 10.13 8.46
C THR A 231 -5.22 11.16 8.18
N ALA A 232 -5.80 11.79 9.20
CA ALA A 232 -6.76 12.89 9.01
C ALA A 232 -6.11 14.14 8.42
N THR A 233 -4.88 14.47 8.82
CA THR A 233 -4.12 15.56 8.18
C THR A 233 -3.89 15.28 6.69
N GLN A 234 -3.54 14.03 6.33
CA GLN A 234 -3.38 13.61 4.94
C GLN A 234 -4.71 13.67 4.16
N ALA A 235 -5.81 13.21 4.77
CA ALA A 235 -7.14 13.27 4.17
C ALA A 235 -7.60 14.72 3.94
N GLN A 236 -7.34 15.63 4.88
CA GLN A 236 -7.66 17.05 4.74
C GLN A 236 -6.86 17.68 3.59
N ALA A 237 -5.58 17.35 3.47
CA ALA A 237 -4.75 17.82 2.36
C ALA A 237 -5.29 17.31 1.00
N ALA A 238 -5.77 16.07 0.93
CA ALA A 238 -6.37 15.51 -0.27
C ALA A 238 -7.70 16.20 -0.62
N LEU A 239 -8.57 16.47 0.36
CA LEU A 239 -9.81 17.22 0.16
C LEU A 239 -9.56 18.61 -0.43
N ASN A 240 -8.56 19.32 0.09
CA ASN A 240 -8.23 20.66 -0.41
C ASN A 240 -7.77 20.64 -1.87
N LYS A 241 -7.11 19.57 -2.32
CA LYS A 241 -6.69 19.39 -3.72
C LYS A 241 -7.85 19.05 -4.65
N LEU A 242 -8.87 18.34 -4.17
CA LEU A 242 -10.06 17.98 -4.98
C LEU A 242 -11.00 19.16 -5.21
N GLY A 243 -10.97 20.17 -4.35
CA GLY A 243 -11.78 21.38 -4.47
C GLY A 243 -11.15 22.50 -5.31
N GLN A 244 -9.93 22.28 -5.84
CA GLN A 244 -9.24 23.18 -6.77
C GLN A 244 -9.43 22.68 -8.21
#